data_AF-A0A200JEL8-F1
#
_entry.id   AF-A0A200JEL8-F1
#
_cell.length_a   1.000
_cell.length_b   1.000
_cell.length_c   1.000
_cell.angle_alpha   90.00
_cell.angle_beta   90.00
_cell.angle_gamma   90.00
#
_symmetry.space_group_name_H-M   'P 1'
#
loop_
_entity.id
_entity.type
_entity.pdbx_description
1 polymer ?
#
loop_
_entity_poly.entity_id
_entity_poly.type
_entity_poly.pdbx_seq_one_letter_code
_entity_poly.pdbx_strand_id
1 'polypeptide(L)'
;VLYGTASYRLSDLTERAALGEVLALTFIPLAFVGMWSIFEGDRDKFYLLSLGMSALILSHVLSAFIFSLFVLVYLLFNIRHIISEKTRLVAFFKAIGLTILLCLGFLVPLAEQVVQQSFTFQTNQVTQLSQEVGTIVDYLNIAIRNSGFNNIGLLMIGLLFFLGLNYSSFSKRAKQLLMIAGLFLFASTSFFPHRLLDNTLMNAIQFPWRLFSIVTFCICWLFAENYSLIIKKEYWRKLLSYGVMAIALVLVFTHGFFVADVERLVTKDQIEQLPSTFLGWGNEYIPSDTDLQELIQAPKTIRNSKGIKLENVTFDYGAVDLDYQIDEKDSKEAIVFPFIYYKGYQAKVNGKMLEAYNSPTFPGLSELRLSGKGTVHFAYYWTKLQLLSAAISTGTLLFLVVWLSKQNNKKQKIVNEKNE
;
A
#
# COMPACT_ATOMS: atom_id res chain seq x y z
N VAL A 1 12.29 18.31 5.72
CA VAL A 1 11.23 19.10 6.39
C VAL A 1 9.97 19.11 5.55
N LEU A 2 9.90 19.86 4.44
CA LEU A 2 8.67 20.07 3.67
C LEU A 2 7.87 18.80 3.36
N TYR A 3 8.49 17.81 2.72
CA TYR A 3 7.80 16.56 2.39
C TYR A 3 7.34 15.79 3.63
N GLY A 4 8.17 15.78 4.68
CA GLY A 4 7.86 15.08 5.93
C GLY A 4 6.72 15.72 6.72
N THR A 5 6.53 17.03 6.59
CA THR A 5 5.52 17.83 7.30
C THR A 5 4.37 18.29 6.41
N ALA A 6 4.27 17.78 5.18
CA ALA A 6 3.24 18.21 4.24
C ALA A 6 1.85 17.76 4.72
N SER A 7 0.83 18.59 4.50
CA SER A 7 -0.53 18.37 5.01
C SER A 7 -1.14 17.02 4.58
N TYR A 8 -0.85 16.56 3.36
CA TYR A 8 -1.33 15.25 2.90
C TYR A 8 -0.75 14.11 3.75
N ARG A 9 0.57 14.11 3.96
CA ARG A 9 1.25 13.09 4.78
C ARG A 9 0.83 13.18 6.25
N LEU A 10 0.65 14.40 6.76
CA LEU A 10 0.24 14.61 8.14
C LEU A 10 -1.19 14.11 8.37
N SER A 11 -2.13 14.45 7.49
CA SER A 11 -3.52 14.00 7.62
C SER A 11 -3.68 12.48 7.45
N ASP A 12 -2.85 11.83 6.63
CA ASP A 12 -2.80 10.36 6.57
C ASP A 12 -2.39 9.72 7.91
N LEU A 13 -1.50 10.37 8.66
CA LEU A 13 -1.04 9.90 9.97
C LEU A 13 -2.02 10.25 11.09
N THR A 14 -2.48 11.50 11.14
CA THR A 14 -3.24 12.02 12.28
C THR A 14 -4.74 11.85 12.11
N GLU A 15 -5.29 12.04 10.92
CA GLU A 15 -6.75 12.02 10.69
C GLU A 15 -7.22 10.62 10.26
N ARG A 16 -6.54 10.02 9.28
CA ARG A 16 -6.94 8.73 8.70
C ARG A 16 -6.33 7.52 9.41
N ALA A 17 -5.23 7.73 10.15
CA ALA A 17 -4.40 6.66 10.71
C ALA A 17 -4.04 5.55 9.68
N ALA A 18 -3.86 5.94 8.41
CA ALA A 18 -3.61 5.04 7.29
C ALA A 18 -2.14 4.61 7.25
N LEU A 19 -1.72 3.80 8.23
CA LEU A 19 -0.30 3.48 8.48
C LEU A 19 0.42 2.89 7.26
N GLY A 20 -0.25 2.03 6.49
CA GLY A 20 0.31 1.46 5.26
C GLY A 20 0.64 2.54 4.21
N GLU A 21 -0.27 3.51 4.03
CA GLU A 21 -0.06 4.63 3.11
C GLU A 21 1.06 5.55 3.60
N VAL A 22 1.08 5.90 4.90
CA VAL A 22 2.16 6.71 5.52
C VAL A 22 3.54 6.05 5.33
N LEU A 23 3.61 4.73 5.50
CA LEU A 23 4.82 3.96 5.25
C LEU A 23 5.22 4.02 3.77
N ALA A 24 4.27 3.82 2.85
CA ALA A 24 4.51 3.91 1.41
C ALA A 24 5.02 5.29 0.98
N LEU A 25 4.47 6.39 1.51
CA LEU A 25 4.94 7.76 1.23
C LEU A 25 6.44 7.93 1.56
N THR A 26 6.96 7.22 2.57
CA THR A 26 8.38 7.28 2.93
C THR A 26 9.28 6.74 1.80
N PHE A 27 8.78 5.83 0.97
CA PHE A 27 9.52 5.19 -0.12
C PHE A 27 9.36 5.84 -1.49
N ILE A 28 8.40 6.77 -1.66
CA ILE A 28 8.23 7.55 -2.91
C ILE A 28 9.54 8.24 -3.35
N PRO A 29 10.27 8.97 -2.47
CA PRO A 29 11.55 9.57 -2.86
C PRO A 29 12.60 8.57 -3.33
N LEU A 30 12.67 7.39 -2.70
CA LEU A 30 13.61 6.33 -3.09
C LEU A 30 13.27 5.78 -4.48
N ALA A 31 11.99 5.48 -4.72
CA ALA A 31 11.50 5.02 -6.02
C ALA A 31 11.76 6.08 -7.10
N PHE A 32 11.54 7.36 -6.79
CA PHE A 32 11.84 8.47 -7.71
C PHE A 32 13.33 8.59 -8.03
N VAL A 33 14.22 8.49 -7.04
CA VAL A 33 15.67 8.52 -7.29
C VAL A 33 16.12 7.35 -8.16
N GLY A 34 15.53 6.17 -7.96
CA GLY A 34 15.77 5.01 -8.83
C GLY A 34 15.29 5.24 -10.27
N MET A 35 14.07 5.75 -10.43
CA MET A 35 13.50 6.16 -11.71
C MET A 35 14.43 7.18 -12.41
N TRP A 36 14.82 8.23 -11.69
CA TRP A 36 15.70 9.28 -12.19
C TRP A 36 17.10 8.77 -12.57
N SER A 37 17.65 7.83 -11.79
CA SER A 37 18.94 7.21 -12.10
C SER A 37 18.88 6.41 -13.42
N ILE A 38 17.78 5.72 -13.69
CA ILE A 38 17.61 4.97 -14.94
C ILE A 38 17.44 5.90 -16.14
N PHE A 39 16.67 6.99 -16.01
CA PHE A 39 16.35 7.86 -17.14
C PHE A 39 17.42 8.90 -17.45
N GLU A 40 18.06 9.45 -16.42
CA GLU A 40 18.96 10.60 -16.56
C GLU A 40 20.35 10.30 -16.00
N GLY A 41 20.43 9.51 -14.94
CA GLY A 41 21.67 9.24 -14.21
C GLY A 41 22.37 7.94 -14.60
N ASP A 42 22.99 7.35 -13.58
CA ASP A 42 23.67 6.06 -13.63
C ASP A 42 22.66 4.90 -13.67
N ARG A 43 22.46 4.36 -14.86
CA ARG A 43 21.53 3.25 -15.13
C ARG A 43 21.88 1.96 -14.39
N ASP A 44 23.11 1.78 -13.93
CA ASP A 44 23.50 0.58 -13.18
C ASP A 44 22.91 0.59 -11.76
N LYS A 45 22.37 1.74 -11.31
CA LYS A 45 21.61 1.89 -10.07
C LYS A 45 20.13 1.55 -10.19
N PHE A 46 19.73 0.76 -11.20
CA PHE A 46 18.35 0.32 -11.41
C PHE A 46 17.73 -0.35 -10.17
N TYR A 47 18.55 -0.98 -9.32
CA TYR A 47 18.13 -1.61 -8.08
C TYR A 47 17.47 -0.64 -7.09
N LEU A 48 17.74 0.67 -7.17
CA LEU A 48 17.07 1.67 -6.33
C LEU A 48 15.59 1.79 -6.69
N LEU A 49 15.23 1.71 -7.98
CA LEU A 49 13.84 1.70 -8.40
C LEU A 49 13.17 0.42 -7.91
N SER A 50 13.87 -0.73 -7.99
CA SER A 50 13.33 -1.99 -7.49
C SER A 50 13.07 -1.98 -6.01
N LEU A 51 14.01 -1.48 -5.20
CA LEU A 51 13.84 -1.36 -3.75
C LEU A 51 12.70 -0.40 -3.41
N GLY A 52 12.63 0.77 -4.06
CA GLY A 52 11.55 1.72 -3.88
C GLY A 52 10.18 1.14 -4.23
N MET A 53 10.04 0.53 -5.40
CA MET A 53 8.78 -0.10 -5.83
C MET A 53 8.40 -1.30 -4.97
N SER A 54 9.36 -2.12 -4.55
CA SER A 54 9.07 -3.27 -3.68
C SER A 54 8.57 -2.80 -2.32
N ALA A 55 9.22 -1.78 -1.75
CA ALA A 55 8.78 -1.20 -0.49
C ALA A 55 7.40 -0.55 -0.61
N LEU A 56 7.08 0.10 -1.73
CA LEU A 56 5.72 0.60 -2.01
C LEU A 56 4.69 -0.54 -2.06
N ILE A 57 4.96 -1.61 -2.82
CA ILE A 57 4.05 -2.76 -2.96
C ILE A 57 3.79 -3.42 -1.61
N LEU A 58 4.86 -3.68 -0.84
CA LEU A 58 4.78 -4.36 0.45
C LEU A 58 4.19 -3.47 1.57
N SER A 59 4.12 -2.15 1.38
CA SER A 59 3.53 -1.23 2.35
C SER A 59 2.07 -0.89 2.02
N HIS A 60 1.80 -0.56 0.75
CA HIS A 60 0.47 -0.15 0.27
C HIS A 60 0.38 -0.26 -1.25
N VAL A 61 -0.29 -1.30 -1.75
CA VAL A 61 -0.41 -1.62 -3.17
C VAL A 61 -0.99 -0.46 -3.99
N LEU A 62 -1.95 0.29 -3.43
CA LEU A 62 -2.58 1.42 -4.15
C LEU A 62 -1.60 2.59 -4.34
N SER A 63 -0.71 2.86 -3.38
CA SER A 63 0.35 3.86 -3.56
C SER A 63 1.38 3.40 -4.60
N ALA A 64 1.68 2.10 -4.65
CA ALA A 64 2.52 1.53 -5.71
C ALA A 64 1.89 1.67 -7.10
N PHE A 65 0.57 1.48 -7.20
CA PHE A 65 -0.19 1.69 -8.44
C PHE A 65 -0.13 3.16 -8.88
N ILE A 66 -0.42 4.10 -7.99
CA ILE A 66 -0.35 5.54 -8.27
C ILE A 66 1.06 5.97 -8.69
N PHE A 67 2.10 5.47 -8.00
CA PHE A 67 3.48 5.76 -8.38
C PHE A 67 3.84 5.13 -9.74
N SER A 68 3.30 3.96 -10.07
CA SER A 68 3.46 3.36 -11.41
C SER A 68 2.82 4.20 -12.50
N LEU A 69 1.66 4.81 -12.25
CA LEU A 69 1.05 5.79 -13.16
C LEU A 69 1.95 7.02 -13.34
N PHE A 70 2.57 7.50 -12.26
CA PHE A 70 3.52 8.61 -12.33
C PHE A 70 4.75 8.25 -13.19
N VAL A 71 5.33 7.06 -13.00
CA VAL A 71 6.44 6.55 -13.83
C VAL A 71 6.00 6.42 -15.29
N LEU A 72 4.79 5.93 -15.55
CA LEU A 72 4.24 5.79 -16.90
C LEU A 72 4.09 7.15 -17.59
N VAL A 73 3.50 8.14 -16.93
CA VAL A 73 3.37 9.49 -17.50
C VAL A 73 4.74 10.10 -17.77
N TYR A 74 5.70 9.96 -16.84
CA TYR A 74 7.08 10.42 -17.05
C TYR A 74 7.77 9.72 -18.23
N LEU A 75 7.56 8.41 -18.37
CA LEU A 75 8.04 7.60 -19.49
C LEU A 75 7.44 8.10 -20.82
N LEU A 76 6.15 8.41 -20.88
CA LEU A 76 5.50 8.94 -22.09
C LEU A 76 6.11 10.27 -22.55
N PHE A 77 6.43 11.18 -21.62
CA PHE A 77 7.12 12.43 -21.94
C PHE A 77 8.53 12.24 -22.51
N ASN A 78 9.19 11.13 -22.17
CA ASN A 78 10.59 10.86 -22.49
C ASN A 78 10.78 9.62 -23.39
N ILE A 79 9.70 9.09 -23.97
CA ILE A 79 9.68 7.78 -24.65
C ILE A 79 10.70 7.68 -25.80
N ARG A 80 10.85 8.77 -26.57
CA ARG A 80 11.79 8.83 -27.70
C ARG A 80 13.24 8.65 -27.23
N HIS A 81 13.60 9.29 -26.13
CA HIS A 81 14.95 9.22 -25.56
C HIS A 81 15.25 7.81 -25.05
N ILE A 82 14.28 7.20 -24.37
CA ILE A 82 14.45 5.90 -23.72
C ILE A 82 14.54 4.76 -24.73
N ILE A 83 13.70 4.80 -25.76
CA ILE A 83 13.74 3.80 -26.84
C ILE A 83 15.03 3.93 -27.65
N SER A 84 15.56 5.15 -27.85
CA SER A 84 16.85 5.32 -28.53
C SER A 84 18.03 4.73 -27.73
N GLU A 85 17.96 4.74 -26.40
CA GLU A 85 18.99 4.20 -25.52
C GLU A 85 18.62 2.81 -24.99
N LYS A 86 18.80 1.79 -25.83
CA LYS A 86 18.49 0.37 -25.51
C LYS A 86 18.98 -0.07 -24.12
N THR A 87 20.11 0.46 -23.67
CA THR A 87 20.68 0.11 -22.37
C THR A 87 19.90 0.63 -21.17
N ARG A 88 19.28 1.80 -21.26
CA ARG A 88 18.35 2.34 -20.23
C ARG A 88 17.05 1.56 -20.21
N LEU A 89 16.55 1.17 -21.39
CA LEU A 89 15.38 0.29 -21.50
C LEU A 89 15.64 -1.07 -20.82
N VAL A 90 16.80 -1.67 -21.05
CA VAL A 90 17.20 -2.91 -20.35
C VAL A 90 17.31 -2.70 -18.84
N ALA A 91 17.87 -1.57 -18.38
CA ALA A 91 17.92 -1.26 -16.95
C ALA A 91 16.53 -1.10 -16.32
N PHE A 92 15.58 -0.50 -17.05
CA PHE A 92 14.18 -0.41 -16.63
C PHE A 92 13.51 -1.79 -16.49
N PHE A 93 13.69 -2.69 -17.46
CA PHE A 93 13.16 -4.06 -17.35
C PHE A 93 13.87 -4.89 -16.28
N LYS A 94 15.17 -4.69 -16.05
CA LYS A 94 15.88 -5.26 -14.90
C LYS A 94 15.26 -4.78 -13.59
N ALA A 95 14.90 -3.50 -13.50
CA ALA A 95 14.24 -2.97 -12.32
C ALA A 95 12.89 -3.63 -12.07
N ILE A 96 12.06 -3.80 -13.12
CA ILE A 96 10.78 -4.52 -13.03
C ILE A 96 10.98 -5.96 -12.56
N GLY A 97 11.88 -6.71 -13.21
CA GLY A 97 12.14 -8.11 -12.87
C GLY A 97 12.61 -8.28 -11.43
N LEU A 98 13.54 -7.42 -10.97
CA LEU A 98 14.01 -7.44 -9.58
C LEU A 98 12.90 -7.05 -8.59
N THR A 99 12.02 -6.10 -8.91
CA THR A 99 10.85 -5.78 -8.08
C THR A 99 9.94 -7.00 -7.92
N ILE A 100 9.63 -7.70 -9.03
CA ILE A 100 8.77 -8.89 -8.99
C ILE A 100 9.40 -9.95 -8.08
N LEU A 101 10.69 -10.25 -8.26
CA LEU A 101 11.41 -11.22 -7.44
C LEU A 101 11.37 -10.87 -5.95
N LEU A 102 11.63 -9.59 -5.60
CA LEU A 102 11.55 -9.09 -4.23
C LEU A 102 10.13 -9.19 -3.66
N CYS A 103 9.10 -9.06 -4.48
CA CYS A 103 7.70 -9.13 -4.05
C CYS A 103 7.05 -10.52 -4.18
N LEU A 104 7.77 -11.57 -4.62
CA LEU A 104 7.18 -12.90 -4.83
C LEU A 104 6.51 -13.47 -3.58
N GLY A 105 7.08 -13.20 -2.40
CA GLY A 105 6.52 -13.63 -1.11
C GLY A 105 5.15 -13.03 -0.79
N PHE A 106 4.73 -11.97 -1.50
CA PHE A 106 3.39 -11.38 -1.40
C PHE A 106 2.53 -11.68 -2.64
N LEU A 107 3.11 -11.53 -3.84
CA LEU A 107 2.39 -11.69 -5.10
C LEU A 107 1.91 -13.12 -5.35
N VAL A 108 2.73 -14.13 -5.02
CA VAL A 108 2.36 -15.54 -5.23
C VAL A 108 1.26 -15.98 -4.27
N PRO A 109 1.31 -15.72 -2.95
CA PRO A 109 0.18 -16.01 -2.06
C PRO A 109 -1.10 -15.31 -2.51
N LEU A 110 -1.05 -14.03 -2.89
CA LEU A 110 -2.22 -13.31 -3.39
C LEU A 110 -2.80 -13.98 -4.64
N ALA A 111 -1.95 -14.33 -5.61
CA ALA A 111 -2.39 -15.04 -6.82
C ALA A 111 -2.98 -16.43 -6.50
N GLU A 112 -2.38 -17.16 -5.56
CA GLU A 112 -2.89 -18.46 -5.11
C GLU A 112 -4.30 -18.34 -4.52
N GLN A 113 -4.57 -17.29 -3.75
CA GLN A 113 -5.91 -17.04 -3.21
C GLN A 113 -6.92 -16.70 -4.31
N VAL A 114 -6.57 -15.74 -5.18
CA VAL A 114 -7.46 -15.22 -6.24
C VAL A 114 -7.79 -16.27 -7.31
N VAL A 115 -6.90 -17.22 -7.56
CA VAL A 115 -7.17 -18.36 -8.46
C VAL A 115 -8.16 -19.35 -7.82
N GLN A 116 -8.17 -19.45 -6.50
CA GLN A 116 -9.00 -20.43 -5.78
C GLN A 116 -10.44 -19.93 -5.57
N GLN A 117 -10.64 -18.63 -5.39
CA GLN A 117 -11.94 -18.03 -5.13
C GLN A 117 -11.97 -16.54 -5.48
N SER A 118 -13.19 -16.02 -5.63
CA SER A 118 -13.43 -14.59 -5.81
C SER A 118 -13.43 -13.86 -4.48
N PHE A 119 -12.82 -12.69 -4.45
CA PHE A 119 -12.83 -11.77 -3.32
C PHE A 119 -13.70 -10.55 -3.61
N THR A 120 -14.15 -9.86 -2.55
CA THR A 120 -14.97 -8.65 -2.63
C THR A 120 -14.36 -7.62 -3.58
N PHE A 121 -13.03 -7.41 -3.56
CA PHE A 121 -12.39 -6.42 -4.46
C PHE A 121 -12.53 -6.74 -5.96
N GLN A 122 -12.85 -7.98 -6.32
CA GLN A 122 -13.06 -8.41 -7.71
C GLN A 122 -14.52 -8.28 -8.15
N THR A 123 -15.46 -8.50 -7.22
CA THR A 123 -16.90 -8.56 -7.52
C THR A 123 -17.60 -7.24 -7.22
N ASN A 124 -17.17 -6.53 -6.19
CA ASN A 124 -17.77 -5.31 -5.69
C ASN A 124 -16.73 -4.19 -5.63
N GLN A 125 -17.06 -3.06 -6.23
CA GLN A 125 -16.26 -1.86 -6.09
C GLN A 125 -16.46 -1.31 -4.67
N VAL A 126 -15.36 -1.11 -3.94
CA VAL A 126 -15.39 -0.49 -2.60
C VAL A 126 -16.07 0.89 -2.67
N THR A 127 -15.74 1.63 -3.71
CA THR A 127 -16.32 2.94 -4.02
C THR A 127 -16.08 3.26 -5.50
N GLN A 128 -16.70 4.32 -5.99
CA GLN A 128 -16.53 4.86 -7.32
C GLN A 128 -15.75 6.17 -7.26
N LEU A 129 -14.77 6.34 -8.14
CA LEU A 129 -13.99 7.58 -8.24
C LEU A 129 -14.86 8.82 -8.37
N SER A 130 -15.93 8.73 -9.15
CA SER A 130 -16.85 9.85 -9.38
C SER A 130 -17.65 10.26 -8.15
N GLN A 131 -17.82 9.37 -7.17
CA GLN A 131 -18.54 9.64 -5.92
C GLN A 131 -17.62 10.22 -4.84
N GLU A 132 -16.33 9.88 -4.89
CA GLU A 132 -15.33 10.29 -3.90
C GLU A 132 -14.53 11.54 -4.31
N VAL A 133 -14.81 12.11 -5.48
CA VAL A 133 -14.06 13.28 -5.93
C VAL A 133 -14.50 14.54 -5.17
N GLY A 134 -13.53 15.31 -4.67
CA GLY A 134 -13.77 16.62 -4.05
C GLY A 134 -13.69 17.76 -5.06
N THR A 135 -14.36 18.88 -4.75
CA THR A 135 -14.19 20.12 -5.52
C THR A 135 -12.94 20.88 -5.08
N ILE A 136 -12.47 21.81 -5.91
CA ILE A 136 -11.37 22.70 -5.53
C ILE A 136 -11.74 23.54 -4.29
N VAL A 137 -13.00 23.96 -4.18
CA VAL A 137 -13.48 24.73 -3.04
C VAL A 137 -13.38 23.90 -1.75
N ASP A 138 -13.72 22.61 -1.80
CA ASP A 138 -13.59 21.71 -0.65
C ASP A 138 -12.13 21.59 -0.23
N TYR A 139 -11.22 21.32 -1.18
CA TYR A 139 -9.79 21.22 -0.88
C TYR A 139 -9.21 22.53 -0.33
N LEU A 140 -9.63 23.69 -0.84
CA LEU A 140 -9.21 25.00 -0.32
C LEU A 140 -9.75 25.26 1.08
N ASN A 141 -11.01 24.91 1.36
CA ASN A 141 -11.61 25.06 2.69
C ASN A 141 -10.84 24.23 3.74
N ILE A 142 -10.51 22.98 3.40
CA ILE A 142 -9.70 22.10 4.26
C ILE A 142 -8.28 22.68 4.42
N ALA A 143 -7.67 23.19 3.34
CA ALA A 143 -6.35 23.82 3.38
C ALA A 143 -6.30 25.08 4.27
N ILE A 144 -7.32 25.93 4.22
CA ILE A 144 -7.42 27.16 5.02
C ILE A 144 -7.68 26.85 6.49
N ARG A 145 -8.58 25.89 6.77
CA ARG A 145 -8.86 25.44 8.15
C ARG A 145 -7.67 24.70 8.77
N ASN A 146 -6.79 24.13 7.94
CA ASN A 146 -5.66 23.30 8.36
C ASN A 146 -6.09 22.11 9.26
N SER A 147 -7.27 21.56 8.97
CA SER A 147 -7.93 20.50 9.73
C SER A 147 -8.76 19.65 8.77
N GLY A 148 -8.77 18.33 8.97
CA GLY A 148 -9.42 17.36 8.09
C GLY A 148 -8.46 16.56 7.20
N PHE A 149 -8.99 15.55 6.52
CA PHE A 149 -8.27 14.66 5.61
C PHE A 149 -8.35 15.14 4.16
N ASN A 150 -7.58 14.51 3.26
CA ASN A 150 -7.60 14.80 1.81
C ASN A 150 -7.11 16.21 1.45
N ASN A 151 -6.12 16.70 2.20
CA ASN A 151 -5.64 18.07 2.09
C ASN A 151 -4.26 18.15 1.42
N ILE A 152 -4.16 18.88 0.32
CA ILE A 152 -2.86 19.23 -0.26
C ILE A 152 -2.08 20.22 0.63
N GLY A 153 -2.78 21.09 1.36
CA GLY A 153 -2.23 22.08 2.28
C GLY A 153 -1.96 23.45 1.64
N LEU A 154 -2.23 24.53 2.40
CA LEU A 154 -2.07 25.91 1.93
C LEU A 154 -0.64 26.22 1.48
N LEU A 155 0.36 25.70 2.20
CA LEU A 155 1.77 25.85 1.83
C LEU A 155 2.09 25.19 0.48
N MET A 156 1.57 23.98 0.22
CA MET A 156 1.81 23.31 -1.07
C MET A 156 1.14 24.05 -2.21
N ILE A 157 -0.07 24.60 -2.01
CA ILE A 157 -0.75 25.44 -2.99
C ILE A 157 0.07 26.70 -3.30
N GLY A 158 0.55 27.40 -2.25
CA GLY A 158 1.38 28.59 -2.40
C GLY A 158 2.70 28.30 -3.14
N LEU A 159 3.35 27.17 -2.81
CA LEU A 159 4.56 26.73 -3.50
C LEU A 159 4.28 26.34 -4.96
N LEU A 160 3.16 25.68 -5.24
CA LEU A 160 2.78 25.34 -6.61
C LEU A 160 2.59 26.61 -7.46
N PHE A 161 1.90 27.62 -6.92
CA PHE A 161 1.72 28.90 -7.59
C PHE A 161 3.07 29.61 -7.80
N PHE A 162 3.92 29.66 -6.77
CA PHE A 162 5.27 30.22 -6.86
C PHE A 162 6.13 29.53 -7.94
N LEU A 163 6.10 28.20 -8.02
CA LEU A 163 6.79 27.43 -9.05
C LEU A 163 6.21 27.70 -10.44
N GLY A 164 4.87 27.79 -10.55
CA GLY A 164 4.18 28.09 -11.81
C GLY A 164 4.53 29.47 -12.37
N LEU A 165 4.56 30.51 -11.53
CA LEU A 165 4.98 31.85 -11.94
C LEU A 165 6.42 31.91 -12.48
N ASN A 166 7.27 31.00 -12.03
CA ASN A 166 8.68 30.93 -12.42
C ASN A 166 8.96 29.82 -13.46
N TYR A 167 7.91 29.28 -14.10
CA TYR A 167 8.03 28.16 -15.04
C TYR A 167 9.05 28.41 -16.16
N SER A 168 9.13 29.64 -16.69
CA SER A 168 10.04 29.98 -17.80
C SER A 168 11.51 29.73 -17.45
N SER A 169 11.91 29.97 -16.21
CA SER A 169 13.27 29.84 -15.67
C SER A 169 13.72 28.40 -15.47
N PHE A 170 12.82 27.42 -15.57
CA PHE A 170 13.13 26.02 -15.29
C PHE A 170 13.70 25.25 -16.48
N SER A 171 14.50 24.24 -16.15
CA SER A 171 14.98 23.23 -17.10
C SER A 171 13.80 22.47 -17.72
N LYS A 172 14.01 21.84 -18.88
CA LYS A 172 12.99 21.00 -19.54
C LYS A 172 12.41 19.94 -18.59
N ARG A 173 13.24 19.34 -17.74
CA ARG A 173 12.84 18.30 -16.79
C ARG A 173 12.00 18.85 -15.64
N ALA A 174 12.42 19.97 -15.05
CA ALA A 174 11.65 20.63 -14.00
C ALA A 174 10.28 21.09 -14.54
N LYS A 175 10.24 21.58 -15.79
CA LYS A 175 8.98 21.86 -16.51
C LYS A 175 8.11 20.61 -16.66
N GLN A 176 8.67 19.47 -17.08
CA GLN A 176 7.95 18.20 -17.15
C GLN A 176 7.38 17.76 -15.80
N LEU A 177 8.17 17.78 -14.74
CA LEU A 177 7.70 17.43 -13.40
C LEU A 177 6.59 18.37 -12.91
N LEU A 178 6.68 19.68 -13.21
CA LEU A 178 5.63 20.63 -12.87
C LEU A 178 4.34 20.37 -13.65
N MET A 179 4.45 20.01 -14.94
CA MET A 179 3.29 19.59 -15.75
C MET A 179 2.66 18.30 -15.22
N ILE A 180 3.47 17.33 -14.79
CA ILE A 180 2.97 16.08 -14.18
C ILE A 180 2.27 16.37 -12.85
N ALA A 181 2.84 17.24 -12.01
CA ALA A 181 2.18 17.68 -10.77
C ALA A 181 0.83 18.35 -11.08
N GLY A 182 0.78 19.22 -12.09
CA GLY A 182 -0.46 19.85 -12.55
C GLY A 182 -1.48 18.84 -13.10
N LEU A 183 -1.04 17.82 -13.85
CA LEU A 183 -1.91 16.76 -14.37
C LEU A 183 -2.50 15.91 -13.24
N PHE A 184 -1.69 15.51 -12.26
CA PHE A 184 -2.16 14.74 -11.11
C PHE A 184 -3.10 15.57 -10.21
N LEU A 185 -2.83 16.87 -10.07
CA LEU A 185 -3.74 17.80 -9.39
C LEU A 185 -5.06 17.97 -10.16
N PHE A 186 -5.00 18.12 -11.49
CA PHE A 186 -6.22 18.17 -12.30
C PHE A 186 -7.03 16.87 -12.15
N ALA A 187 -6.35 15.73 -12.25
CA ALA A 187 -6.96 14.41 -12.09
C ALA A 187 -7.51 14.15 -10.69
N SER A 188 -7.10 14.88 -9.65
CA SER A 188 -7.68 14.75 -8.31
C SER A 188 -8.94 15.58 -8.10
N THR A 189 -9.34 16.44 -9.05
CA THR A 189 -10.47 17.37 -8.90
C THR A 189 -11.71 16.92 -9.67
N SER A 190 -12.86 17.49 -9.32
CA SER A 190 -14.14 17.28 -10.01
C SER A 190 -14.16 17.75 -11.47
N PHE A 191 -13.13 18.46 -11.96
CA PHE A 191 -13.00 18.82 -13.38
C PHE A 191 -12.57 17.64 -14.25
N PHE A 192 -11.91 16.64 -13.68
CA PHE A 192 -11.55 15.44 -14.41
C PHE A 192 -12.77 14.52 -14.55
N PRO A 193 -13.02 13.92 -15.72
CA PRO A 193 -14.24 13.13 -15.97
C PRO A 193 -14.15 11.72 -15.35
N HIS A 194 -14.13 11.64 -14.02
CA HIS A 194 -13.98 10.40 -13.24
C HIS A 194 -14.99 9.32 -13.59
N ARG A 195 -16.22 9.70 -13.96
CA ARG A 195 -17.28 8.77 -14.35
C ARG A 195 -16.91 7.86 -15.53
N LEU A 196 -16.01 8.31 -16.41
CA LEU A 196 -15.50 7.50 -17.52
C LEU A 196 -14.57 6.37 -17.05
N LEU A 197 -14.05 6.48 -15.82
CA LEU A 197 -13.06 5.58 -15.24
C LEU A 197 -13.61 4.64 -14.17
N ASP A 198 -14.84 4.85 -13.69
CA ASP A 198 -15.46 4.05 -12.61
C ASP A 198 -15.43 2.53 -12.91
N ASN A 199 -15.61 2.13 -14.18
CA ASN A 199 -15.62 0.71 -14.58
C ASN A 199 -14.27 0.23 -15.16
N THR A 200 -13.17 0.93 -14.86
CA THR A 200 -11.84 0.63 -15.38
C THR A 200 -10.86 0.30 -14.25
N LEU A 201 -9.66 -0.19 -14.59
CA LEU A 201 -8.58 -0.39 -13.62
C LEU A 201 -8.20 0.88 -12.85
N MET A 202 -8.53 2.07 -13.38
CA MET A 202 -8.26 3.32 -12.67
C MET A 202 -9.10 3.47 -11.40
N ASN A 203 -10.25 2.80 -11.31
CA ASN A 203 -11.07 2.80 -10.09
C ASN A 203 -10.35 2.19 -8.88
N ALA A 204 -9.24 1.46 -9.09
CA ALA A 204 -8.35 1.02 -8.03
C ALA A 204 -7.74 2.20 -7.23
N ILE A 205 -7.71 3.43 -7.78
CA ILE A 205 -7.34 4.63 -7.00
C ILE A 205 -8.32 4.83 -5.83
N GLN A 206 -9.58 4.42 -5.98
CA GLN A 206 -10.74 4.60 -5.10
C GLN A 206 -11.05 6.06 -4.80
N PHE A 207 -10.07 6.76 -4.23
CA PHE A 207 -10.19 8.14 -3.80
C PHE A 207 -9.23 9.07 -4.56
N PRO A 208 -9.74 9.98 -5.41
CA PRO A 208 -8.90 10.83 -6.27
C PRO A 208 -7.87 11.70 -5.53
N TRP A 209 -8.16 12.08 -4.28
CA TRP A 209 -7.22 12.83 -3.45
C TRP A 209 -5.91 12.07 -3.17
N ARG A 210 -5.85 10.75 -3.34
CA ARG A 210 -4.60 9.98 -3.21
C ARG A 210 -3.53 10.41 -4.20
N LEU A 211 -3.93 11.04 -5.30
CA LEU A 211 -3.00 11.63 -6.26
C LEU A 211 -2.21 12.81 -5.68
N PHE A 212 -2.68 13.44 -4.58
CA PHE A 212 -1.94 14.48 -3.87
C PHE A 212 -0.60 13.98 -3.34
N SER A 213 -0.43 12.67 -3.08
CA SER A 213 0.87 12.08 -2.73
C SER A 213 1.96 12.44 -3.75
N ILE A 214 1.64 12.34 -5.06
CA ILE A 214 2.53 12.68 -6.17
C ILE A 214 2.66 14.19 -6.34
N VAL A 215 1.55 14.93 -6.21
CA VAL A 215 1.56 16.40 -6.33
C VAL A 215 2.47 17.03 -5.26
N THR A 216 2.27 16.66 -4.00
CA THR A 216 3.07 17.10 -2.85
C THR A 216 4.54 16.72 -3.02
N PHE A 217 4.82 15.48 -3.44
CA PHE A 217 6.19 15.05 -3.71
C PHE A 217 6.86 15.92 -4.78
N CYS A 218 6.21 16.11 -5.94
CA CYS A 218 6.74 16.89 -7.05
C CYS A 218 6.99 18.36 -6.64
N ILE A 219 6.05 18.99 -5.93
CA ILE A 219 6.21 20.37 -5.45
C ILE A 219 7.41 20.48 -4.51
N CYS A 220 7.54 19.57 -3.55
CA CYS A 220 8.65 19.57 -2.61
C CYS A 220 10.00 19.38 -3.32
N TRP A 221 10.07 18.43 -4.26
CA TRP A 221 11.27 18.17 -5.06
C TRP A 221 11.66 19.39 -5.90
N LEU A 222 10.69 19.92 -6.68
CA LEU A 222 10.91 21.06 -7.56
C LEU A 222 11.36 22.30 -6.81
N PHE A 223 10.73 22.60 -5.67
CA PHE A 223 11.14 23.71 -4.82
C PHE A 223 12.57 23.52 -4.33
N ALA A 224 12.90 22.35 -3.77
CA ALA A 224 14.25 22.07 -3.27
C ALA A 224 15.33 22.17 -4.35
N GLU A 225 15.04 21.71 -5.57
CA GLU A 225 15.99 21.73 -6.69
C GLU A 225 16.13 23.13 -7.33
N ASN A 226 15.05 23.90 -7.44
CA ASN A 226 15.01 25.07 -8.34
C ASN A 226 14.89 26.44 -7.64
N TYR A 227 14.66 26.51 -6.32
CA TYR A 227 14.49 27.81 -5.63
C TYR A 227 15.70 28.75 -5.77
N SER A 228 16.90 28.20 -5.94
CA SER A 228 18.15 28.95 -6.16
C SER A 228 18.23 29.59 -7.55
N LEU A 229 17.57 29.02 -8.56
CA LEU A 229 17.48 29.58 -9.91
C LEU A 229 16.54 30.80 -9.95
N ILE A 230 15.53 30.79 -9.07
CA ILE A 230 14.55 31.88 -8.93
C ILE A 230 15.18 33.04 -8.14
N ILE A 231 15.79 32.74 -6.99
CA ILE A 231 16.35 33.75 -6.09
C ILE A 231 17.88 33.71 -6.15
N LYS A 232 18.44 34.61 -6.97
CA LYS A 232 19.90 34.69 -7.23
C LYS A 232 20.71 35.14 -6.01
N LYS A 233 20.19 36.12 -5.25
CA LYS A 233 20.87 36.68 -4.07
C LYS A 233 20.82 35.70 -2.90
N GLU A 234 21.97 35.33 -2.36
CA GLU A 234 22.09 34.33 -1.30
C GLU A 234 21.28 34.66 -0.04
N TYR A 235 21.29 35.92 0.40
CA TYR A 235 20.51 36.37 1.56
C TYR A 235 19.02 36.03 1.42
N TRP A 236 18.40 36.44 0.30
CA TRP A 236 16.99 36.19 0.03
C TRP A 236 16.68 34.71 -0.16
N ARG A 237 17.64 33.95 -0.72
CA ARG A 237 17.52 32.50 -0.87
C ARG A 237 17.45 31.80 0.49
N LYS A 238 18.35 32.15 1.42
CA LYS A 238 18.34 31.62 2.80
C LYS A 238 17.06 32.01 3.54
N LEU A 239 16.65 33.28 3.43
CA LEU A 239 15.42 33.76 4.04
C LEU A 239 14.19 33.01 3.54
N LEU A 240 14.07 32.78 2.22
CA LEU A 240 12.98 31.99 1.63
C LEU A 240 12.99 30.56 2.16
N SER A 241 14.15 29.89 2.19
CA SER A 241 14.23 28.51 2.70
C SER A 241 13.84 28.41 4.18
N TYR A 242 14.34 29.32 5.03
CA TYR A 242 14.00 29.31 6.46
C TYR A 242 12.54 29.72 6.69
N GLY A 243 12.02 30.69 5.94
CA GLY A 243 10.62 31.11 6.03
C GLY A 243 9.67 29.97 5.64
N VAL A 244 9.94 29.27 4.55
CA VAL A 244 9.14 28.11 4.12
C VAL A 244 9.21 26.97 5.12
N MET A 245 10.37 26.70 5.73
CA MET A 245 10.50 25.73 6.82
C MET A 245 9.74 26.16 8.07
N ALA A 246 9.83 27.43 8.47
CA ALA A 246 9.13 27.97 9.63
C ALA A 246 7.61 27.90 9.43
N ILE A 247 7.09 28.29 8.27
CA ILE A 247 5.66 28.17 7.93
C ILE A 247 5.23 26.70 7.99
N ALA A 248 6.02 25.77 7.46
CA ALA A 248 5.70 24.35 7.54
C ALA A 248 5.58 23.88 9.00
N LEU A 249 6.52 24.26 9.87
CA LEU A 249 6.48 23.92 11.29
C LEU A 249 5.30 24.56 12.03
N VAL A 250 4.99 25.83 11.74
CA VAL A 250 3.81 26.51 12.28
C VAL A 250 2.54 25.79 11.87
N LEU A 251 2.40 25.38 10.60
CA LEU A 251 1.23 24.63 10.13
C LEU A 251 1.10 23.25 10.81
N VAL A 252 2.21 22.56 11.09
CA VAL A 252 2.15 21.32 11.87
C VAL A 252 1.69 21.60 13.30
N PHE A 253 2.26 22.61 13.94
CA PHE A 253 1.93 22.98 15.31
C PHE A 253 0.46 23.40 15.43
N THR A 254 -0.05 24.21 14.49
CA THR A 254 -1.44 24.64 14.49
C THR A 254 -2.40 23.50 14.17
N HIS A 255 -2.04 22.58 13.26
CA HIS A 255 -2.83 21.37 13.01
C HIS A 255 -3.01 20.56 14.31
N GLY A 256 -1.96 20.47 15.14
CA GLY A 256 -2.03 19.80 16.44
C GLY A 256 -3.09 20.36 17.40
N PHE A 257 -3.38 21.67 17.36
CA PHE A 257 -4.47 22.26 18.15
C PHE A 257 -5.86 21.86 17.64
N PHE A 258 -6.02 21.67 16.33
CA PHE A 258 -7.31 21.30 15.72
C PHE A 258 -7.55 19.78 15.70
N VAL A 259 -6.49 18.98 15.80
CA VAL A 259 -6.57 17.52 15.94
C VAL A 259 -6.91 17.09 17.37
N ALA A 260 -6.67 17.97 18.35
CA ALA A 260 -6.98 17.74 19.75
C ALA A 260 -8.50 17.83 20.02
N ASP A 261 -9.28 17.00 19.34
CA ASP A 261 -10.67 16.77 19.69
C ASP A 261 -10.77 15.58 20.66
N VAL A 262 -11.52 15.82 21.73
CA VAL A 262 -11.63 14.98 22.95
C VAL A 262 -12.30 13.62 22.65
N GLU A 263 -12.82 13.44 21.43
CA GLU A 263 -13.53 12.24 20.95
C GLU A 263 -12.62 11.08 20.49
N ARG A 264 -11.28 11.26 20.47
CA ARG A 264 -10.34 10.19 20.07
C ARG A 264 -9.82 9.32 21.22
N LEU A 265 -10.18 9.65 22.46
CA LEU A 265 -9.87 8.81 23.62
C LEU A 265 -10.84 7.64 23.68
N VAL A 266 -10.51 6.58 22.95
CA VAL A 266 -11.23 5.30 23.06
C VAL A 266 -10.72 4.59 24.30
N THR A 267 -11.62 4.21 25.21
CA THR A 267 -11.21 3.45 26.40
C THR A 267 -10.77 2.05 26.00
N LYS A 268 -9.88 1.45 26.79
CA LYS A 268 -9.47 0.05 26.59
C LYS A 268 -10.70 -0.87 26.55
N ASP A 269 -11.67 -0.66 27.44
CA ASP A 269 -12.89 -1.45 27.50
C ASP A 269 -13.72 -1.38 26.21
N GLN A 270 -13.82 -0.20 25.58
CA GLN A 270 -14.50 -0.04 24.29
C GLN A 270 -13.81 -0.83 23.17
N ILE A 271 -12.47 -0.88 23.18
CA ILE A 271 -11.69 -1.66 22.21
C ILE A 271 -11.86 -3.16 22.48
N GLU A 272 -11.80 -3.59 23.74
CA GLU A 272 -11.94 -5.00 24.12
C GLU A 272 -13.36 -5.56 23.89
N GLN A 273 -14.37 -4.69 23.81
CA GLN A 273 -15.75 -5.08 23.46
C GLN A 273 -15.98 -5.24 21.95
N LEU A 274 -15.05 -4.82 21.09
CA LEU A 274 -15.19 -5.02 19.65
C LEU A 274 -15.15 -6.52 19.32
N PRO A 275 -16.05 -7.03 18.47
CA PRO A 275 -15.99 -8.41 17.99
C PRO A 275 -14.62 -8.70 17.38
N SER A 276 -14.08 -9.90 17.61
CA SER A 276 -12.80 -10.32 17.00
C SER A 276 -12.83 -10.37 15.47
N THR A 277 -14.04 -10.32 14.90
CA THR A 277 -14.34 -10.30 13.46
C THR A 277 -14.60 -8.89 12.92
N PHE A 278 -14.45 -7.84 13.74
CA PHE A 278 -14.59 -6.45 13.30
C PHE A 278 -13.39 -6.03 12.44
N LEU A 279 -13.62 -5.83 11.14
CA LEU A 279 -12.59 -5.51 10.14
C LEU A 279 -12.57 -4.03 9.71
N GLY A 280 -13.49 -3.22 10.25
CA GLY A 280 -13.68 -1.84 9.82
C GLY A 280 -14.09 -1.73 8.34
N TRP A 281 -13.45 -0.82 7.61
CA TRP A 281 -13.71 -0.60 6.18
C TRP A 281 -13.01 -1.64 5.27
N GLY A 282 -12.09 -2.45 5.81
CA GLY A 282 -11.17 -3.32 5.06
C GLY A 282 -11.76 -4.65 4.59
N ASN A 283 -12.88 -4.62 3.87
CA ASN A 283 -13.62 -5.82 3.46
C ASN A 283 -13.17 -6.39 2.08
N GLU A 284 -12.17 -5.78 1.45
CA GLU A 284 -11.71 -6.09 0.10
C GLU A 284 -11.26 -7.54 -0.06
N TYR A 285 -10.54 -8.05 0.93
CA TYR A 285 -9.93 -9.38 0.90
C TYR A 285 -10.82 -10.45 1.54
N ILE A 286 -12.11 -10.20 1.72
CA ILE A 286 -13.06 -11.22 2.15
C ILE A 286 -13.56 -11.98 0.90
N PRO A 287 -13.72 -13.33 0.94
CA PRO A 287 -14.37 -14.06 -0.14
C PRO A 287 -15.74 -13.47 -0.45
N SER A 288 -16.06 -13.27 -1.74
CA SER A 288 -17.20 -12.45 -2.16
C SER A 288 -18.56 -12.90 -1.64
N ASP A 289 -18.71 -14.20 -1.39
CA ASP A 289 -19.99 -14.82 -1.03
C ASP A 289 -20.16 -14.97 0.49
N THR A 290 -19.23 -14.39 1.28
CA THR A 290 -19.26 -14.46 2.74
C THR A 290 -20.38 -13.62 3.33
N ASP A 291 -21.24 -14.21 4.16
CA ASP A 291 -22.13 -13.45 5.04
C ASP A 291 -21.33 -12.89 6.24
N LEU A 292 -20.77 -11.69 6.05
CA LEU A 292 -19.98 -11.02 7.07
C LEU A 292 -20.83 -10.60 8.28
N GLN A 293 -22.11 -10.27 8.09
CA GLN A 293 -22.98 -9.85 9.19
C GLN A 293 -23.24 -11.01 10.14
N GLU A 294 -23.53 -12.19 9.60
CA GLU A 294 -23.70 -13.41 10.40
C GLU A 294 -22.41 -13.74 11.18
N LEU A 295 -21.24 -13.62 10.53
CA LEU A 295 -19.95 -13.87 11.17
C LEU A 295 -19.63 -12.87 12.30
N ILE A 296 -20.02 -11.60 12.15
CA ILE A 296 -19.83 -10.57 13.19
C ILE A 296 -20.75 -10.82 14.39
N GLN A 297 -21.99 -11.23 14.15
CA GLN A 297 -22.95 -11.52 15.22
C GLN A 297 -22.62 -12.80 16.00
N ALA A 298 -21.96 -13.76 15.35
CA ALA A 298 -21.66 -15.08 15.89
C ALA A 298 -20.18 -15.49 15.68
N PRO A 299 -19.20 -14.74 16.24
CA PRO A 299 -17.78 -14.85 15.86
C PRO A 299 -17.08 -16.14 16.31
N LYS A 300 -17.68 -16.90 17.23
CA LYS A 300 -17.12 -18.16 17.76
C LYS A 300 -18.06 -19.35 17.55
N THR A 301 -19.03 -19.22 16.65
CA THR A 301 -20.01 -20.27 16.39
C THR A 301 -19.47 -21.27 15.37
N ILE A 302 -19.17 -22.48 15.83
CA ILE A 302 -18.92 -23.63 14.95
C ILE A 302 -20.27 -24.15 14.47
N ARG A 303 -20.42 -24.33 13.16
CA ARG A 303 -21.64 -24.85 12.53
C ARG A 303 -21.36 -26.27 12.07
N ASN A 304 -22.29 -27.19 12.26
CA ASN A 304 -22.08 -28.60 11.93
C ASN A 304 -23.36 -29.28 11.43
N SER A 305 -23.18 -30.40 10.72
CA SER A 305 -24.29 -31.30 10.40
C SER A 305 -24.98 -31.85 11.66
N LYS A 306 -26.24 -32.28 11.52
CA LYS A 306 -26.94 -33.01 12.59
C LYS A 306 -26.20 -34.32 12.88
N GLY A 307 -26.04 -34.67 14.16
CA GLY A 307 -25.41 -35.94 14.57
C GLY A 307 -23.91 -35.85 14.93
N ILE A 308 -23.34 -34.64 15.01
CA ILE A 308 -21.98 -34.43 15.51
C ILE A 308 -22.03 -33.85 16.93
N LYS A 309 -21.33 -34.49 17.87
CA LYS A 309 -21.04 -33.95 19.20
C LYS A 309 -19.65 -33.34 19.21
N LEU A 310 -19.56 -32.11 19.74
CA LEU A 310 -18.31 -31.37 19.91
C LEU A 310 -18.06 -31.17 21.40
N GLU A 311 -16.88 -31.52 21.87
CA GLU A 311 -16.44 -31.39 23.25
C GLU A 311 -15.09 -30.66 23.31
N ASN A 312 -14.74 -30.11 24.48
CA ASN A 312 -13.45 -29.46 24.73
C ASN A 312 -13.05 -28.39 23.68
N VAL A 313 -14.03 -27.63 23.18
CA VAL A 313 -13.79 -26.59 22.18
C VAL A 313 -13.03 -25.42 22.79
N THR A 314 -11.82 -25.17 22.32
CA THR A 314 -11.00 -24.04 22.73
C THR A 314 -10.55 -23.23 21.52
N PHE A 315 -10.76 -21.91 21.59
CA PHE A 315 -10.31 -20.97 20.58
C PHE A 315 -9.00 -20.33 21.03
N ASP A 316 -8.01 -20.33 20.15
CA ASP A 316 -6.77 -19.57 20.27
C ASP A 316 -6.65 -18.59 19.08
N TYR A 317 -5.62 -17.73 19.09
CA TYR A 317 -5.40 -16.75 18.05
C TYR A 317 -5.16 -17.42 16.68
N GLY A 318 -6.20 -17.44 15.85
CA GLY A 318 -6.16 -18.05 14.51
C GLY A 318 -6.22 -19.58 14.51
N ALA A 319 -6.59 -20.20 15.63
CA ALA A 319 -6.69 -21.66 15.74
C ALA A 319 -7.89 -22.11 16.59
N VAL A 320 -8.36 -23.33 16.35
CA VAL A 320 -9.39 -24.00 17.15
C VAL A 320 -8.95 -25.42 17.44
N ASP A 321 -9.02 -25.80 18.71
CA ASP A 321 -8.89 -27.17 19.17
C ASP A 321 -10.27 -27.68 19.61
N LEU A 322 -10.63 -28.90 19.22
CA LEU A 322 -11.86 -29.55 19.66
C LEU A 322 -11.75 -31.06 19.59
N ASP A 323 -12.61 -31.71 20.37
CA ASP A 323 -12.90 -33.13 20.27
C ASP A 323 -14.22 -33.33 19.53
N TYR A 324 -14.27 -34.33 18.65
CA TYR A 324 -15.48 -34.62 17.87
C TYR A 324 -15.86 -36.09 17.98
N GLN A 325 -17.18 -36.34 17.97
CA GLN A 325 -17.77 -37.66 17.82
C GLN A 325 -18.94 -37.58 16.84
N ILE A 326 -18.89 -38.39 15.78
CA ILE A 326 -19.93 -38.54 14.77
C ILE A 326 -20.63 -39.88 15.01
N ASP A 327 -21.94 -39.83 15.26
CA ASP A 327 -22.71 -41.02 15.66
C ASP A 327 -23.01 -41.96 14.47
N GLU A 328 -23.07 -41.42 13.24
CA GLU A 328 -23.25 -42.22 12.03
C GLU A 328 -21.92 -42.85 11.57
N LYS A 329 -21.91 -44.19 11.46
CA LYS A 329 -20.77 -44.90 10.89
C LYS A 329 -20.74 -44.68 9.37
N ASP A 330 -19.56 -44.36 8.86
CA ASP A 330 -19.25 -44.16 7.44
C ASP A 330 -19.80 -42.89 6.78
N SER A 331 -20.45 -41.99 7.52
CA SER A 331 -20.76 -40.65 7.01
C SER A 331 -19.58 -39.68 7.19
N LYS A 332 -19.36 -38.83 6.19
CA LYS A 332 -18.40 -37.72 6.26
C LYS A 332 -19.16 -36.44 6.53
N GLU A 333 -19.22 -36.05 7.80
CA GLU A 333 -19.97 -34.88 8.23
C GLU A 333 -19.15 -33.60 8.18
N ALA A 334 -19.83 -32.50 7.85
CA ALA A 334 -19.22 -31.19 7.74
C ALA A 334 -19.17 -30.50 9.11
N ILE A 335 -17.99 -30.00 9.45
CA ILE A 335 -17.75 -29.05 10.54
C ILE A 335 -17.23 -27.77 9.90
N VAL A 336 -17.97 -26.68 10.06
CA VAL A 336 -17.67 -25.36 9.52
C VAL A 336 -17.20 -24.46 10.64
N PHE A 337 -15.96 -24.03 10.54
CA PHE A 337 -15.30 -23.17 11.51
C PHE A 337 -15.62 -21.70 11.21
N PRO A 338 -15.71 -20.83 12.23
CA PRO A 338 -15.95 -19.39 12.06
C PRO A 338 -14.68 -18.64 11.60
N PHE A 339 -13.89 -19.24 10.70
CA PHE A 339 -12.72 -18.64 10.07
C PHE A 339 -13.01 -18.38 8.60
N ILE A 340 -12.82 -17.12 8.19
CA ILE A 340 -12.88 -16.73 6.77
C ILE A 340 -11.88 -17.60 6.00
N TYR A 341 -12.38 -18.28 4.97
CA TYR A 341 -11.60 -19.24 4.23
C TYR A 341 -10.53 -18.55 3.40
N TYR A 342 -9.28 -18.92 3.69
CA TYR A 342 -8.12 -18.69 2.86
C TYR A 342 -7.43 -20.03 2.62
N LYS A 343 -6.94 -20.24 1.40
CA LYS A 343 -6.16 -21.42 1.06
C LYS A 343 -4.92 -21.49 1.93
N GLY A 344 -4.80 -22.56 2.71
CA GLY A 344 -3.78 -22.72 3.75
C GLY A 344 -4.38 -23.16 5.09
N TYR A 345 -5.67 -22.90 5.35
CA TYR A 345 -6.34 -23.53 6.49
C TYR A 345 -6.36 -25.06 6.35
N GLN A 346 -5.88 -25.72 7.40
CA GLN A 346 -5.78 -27.18 7.49
C GLN A 346 -6.08 -27.63 8.91
N ALA A 347 -6.38 -28.90 9.06
CA ALA A 347 -6.64 -29.53 10.35
C ALA A 347 -5.71 -30.72 10.58
N LYS A 348 -5.11 -30.78 11.77
CA LYS A 348 -4.43 -31.98 12.25
C LYS A 348 -5.45 -32.84 12.99
N VAL A 349 -5.90 -33.92 12.34
CA VAL A 349 -6.93 -34.83 12.87
C VAL A 349 -6.27 -36.16 13.24
N ASN A 350 -6.29 -36.50 14.54
CA ASN A 350 -5.61 -37.68 15.07
C ASN A 350 -4.15 -37.82 14.56
N GLY A 351 -3.46 -36.69 14.42
CA GLY A 351 -2.07 -36.62 13.94
C GLY A 351 -1.88 -36.55 12.41
N LYS A 352 -2.93 -36.69 11.60
CA LYS A 352 -2.87 -36.58 10.14
C LYS A 352 -3.38 -35.22 9.65
N MET A 353 -2.69 -34.63 8.68
CA MET A 353 -3.13 -33.36 8.08
C MET A 353 -4.25 -33.58 7.08
N LEU A 354 -5.30 -32.77 7.17
CA LEU A 354 -6.42 -32.68 6.25
C LEU A 354 -6.60 -31.23 5.81
N GLU A 355 -6.89 -31.02 4.53
CA GLU A 355 -7.16 -29.68 4.00
C GLU A 355 -8.57 -29.23 4.34
N ALA A 356 -8.72 -27.94 4.63
CA ALA A 356 -10.01 -27.28 4.71
C ALA A 356 -10.43 -26.75 3.33
N TYR A 357 -11.72 -26.55 3.13
CA TYR A 357 -12.28 -26.03 1.88
C TYR A 357 -13.22 -24.86 2.16
N ASN A 358 -13.51 -24.07 1.13
CA ASN A 358 -14.60 -23.10 1.20
C ASN A 358 -15.93 -23.88 1.35
N SER A 359 -16.69 -23.58 2.40
CA SER A 359 -17.92 -24.31 2.70
C SER A 359 -18.99 -24.07 1.63
N PRO A 360 -19.60 -25.12 1.04
CA PRO A 360 -20.75 -24.96 0.15
C PRO A 360 -22.03 -24.53 0.88
N THR A 361 -22.14 -24.78 2.19
CA THR A 361 -23.33 -24.43 3.00
C THR A 361 -23.21 -23.06 3.64
N PHE A 362 -22.00 -22.63 4.01
CA PHE A 362 -21.71 -21.28 4.51
C PHE A 362 -20.55 -20.67 3.70
N PRO A 363 -20.82 -20.20 2.47
CA PRO A 363 -19.79 -19.70 1.57
C PRO A 363 -18.86 -18.67 2.23
N GLY A 364 -17.57 -18.80 1.98
CA GLY A 364 -16.53 -17.95 2.55
C GLY A 364 -16.04 -18.38 3.94
N LEU A 365 -16.65 -19.37 4.58
CA LEU A 365 -16.13 -19.99 5.80
C LEU A 365 -15.38 -21.30 5.52
N SER A 366 -14.52 -21.69 6.45
CA SER A 366 -13.68 -22.87 6.32
C SER A 366 -14.40 -24.14 6.80
N GLU A 367 -14.52 -25.14 5.94
CA GLU A 367 -15.16 -26.44 6.21
C GLU A 367 -14.14 -27.58 6.25
N LEU A 368 -14.36 -28.51 7.17
CA LEU A 368 -13.67 -29.79 7.26
C LEU A 368 -14.69 -30.92 7.27
N ARG A 369 -14.41 -32.02 6.55
CA ARG A 369 -15.28 -33.20 6.51
C ARG A 369 -14.64 -34.38 7.23
N LEU A 370 -15.25 -34.78 8.34
CA LEU A 370 -14.70 -35.80 9.24
C LEU A 370 -15.61 -37.01 9.38
N SER A 371 -15.05 -38.11 9.89
CA SER A 371 -15.80 -39.34 10.20
C SER A 371 -15.27 -39.94 11.51
N GLY A 372 -16.12 -40.69 12.20
CA GLY A 372 -15.77 -41.36 13.46
C GLY A 372 -15.57 -40.38 14.62
N LYS A 373 -14.53 -40.62 15.42
CA LYS A 373 -14.18 -39.80 16.60
C LYS A 373 -12.70 -39.44 16.61
N GLY A 374 -12.37 -38.31 17.21
CA GLY A 374 -10.99 -37.89 17.33
C GLY A 374 -10.83 -36.47 17.86
N THR A 375 -9.60 -35.99 17.78
CA THR A 375 -9.24 -34.62 18.12
C THR A 375 -8.85 -33.86 16.87
N VAL A 376 -9.17 -32.57 16.84
CA VAL A 376 -8.92 -31.66 15.73
C VAL A 376 -8.18 -30.45 16.25
N HIS A 377 -7.04 -30.16 15.64
CA HIS A 377 -6.38 -28.87 15.75
C HIS A 377 -6.45 -28.18 14.38
N PHE A 378 -7.30 -27.16 14.27
CA PHE A 378 -7.57 -26.41 13.05
C PHE A 378 -6.81 -25.08 13.08
N ALA A 379 -5.95 -24.83 12.09
CA ALA A 379 -5.16 -23.60 12.02
C ALA A 379 -4.72 -23.30 10.57
N TYR A 380 -4.12 -22.13 10.35
CA TYR A 380 -3.52 -21.78 9.07
C TYR A 380 -2.10 -22.35 8.94
N TYR A 381 -1.85 -23.08 7.86
CA TYR A 381 -0.54 -23.62 7.50
C TYR A 381 -0.12 -23.10 6.13
N TRP A 382 1.15 -22.69 6.02
CA TRP A 382 1.68 -22.17 4.77
C TRP A 382 1.67 -23.24 3.69
N THR A 383 1.14 -22.89 2.51
CA THR A 383 1.21 -23.78 1.35
C THR A 383 2.66 -23.90 0.88
N LYS A 384 2.96 -24.96 0.12
CA LYS A 384 4.28 -25.13 -0.50
C LYS A 384 4.64 -23.95 -1.42
N LEU A 385 3.64 -23.38 -2.10
CA LEU A 385 3.82 -22.22 -2.97
C LEU A 385 4.17 -20.96 -2.17
N GLN A 386 3.48 -20.73 -1.04
CA GLN A 386 3.77 -19.61 -0.14
C GLN A 386 5.18 -19.71 0.46
N LEU A 387 5.58 -20.90 0.90
CA LEU A 387 6.93 -21.13 1.44
C LEU A 387 8.02 -20.90 0.39
N LEU A 388 7.84 -21.47 -0.82
CA LEU A 388 8.81 -21.34 -1.91
C LEU A 388 8.94 -19.88 -2.38
N SER A 389 7.82 -19.17 -2.56
CA SER A 389 7.84 -17.79 -3.03
C SER A 389 8.45 -16.83 -2.00
N ALA A 390 8.18 -17.04 -0.71
CA ALA A 390 8.82 -16.30 0.36
C ALA A 390 10.32 -16.57 0.41
N ALA A 391 10.75 -17.83 0.29
CA ALA A 391 12.16 -18.19 0.24
C ALA A 391 12.90 -17.52 -0.93
N ILE A 392 12.29 -17.47 -2.12
CA ILE A 392 12.86 -16.79 -3.30
C ILE A 392 12.95 -15.28 -3.07
N SER A 393 11.89 -14.65 -2.53
CA SER A 393 11.87 -13.22 -2.22
C SER A 393 12.94 -12.83 -1.20
N THR A 394 13.01 -13.55 -0.07
CA THR A 394 14.04 -13.33 0.96
C THR A 394 15.43 -13.61 0.42
N GLY A 395 15.62 -14.70 -0.33
CA GLY A 395 16.89 -15.03 -0.97
C GLY A 395 17.37 -13.95 -1.95
N THR A 396 16.44 -13.36 -2.72
CA THR A 396 16.72 -12.25 -3.63
C THR A 396 17.20 -11.01 -2.86
N LEU A 397 16.54 -10.67 -1.75
CA LEU A 397 16.95 -9.56 -0.90
C LEU A 397 18.35 -9.79 -0.31
N LEU A 398 18.61 -10.98 0.24
CA LEU A 398 19.92 -11.33 0.80
C LEU A 398 21.03 -11.28 -0.25
N PHE A 399 20.77 -11.84 -1.44
CA PHE A 399 21.70 -11.76 -2.56
C PHE A 399 22.01 -10.30 -2.94
N LEU A 400 20.98 -9.46 -3.02
CA LEU A 400 21.14 -8.05 -3.36
C LEU A 400 21.98 -7.30 -2.32
N VAL A 401 21.74 -7.54 -1.02
CA VAL A 401 22.54 -6.96 0.07
C VAL A 401 24.01 -7.35 -0.06
N VAL A 402 24.30 -8.65 -0.22
CA VAL A 402 25.67 -9.15 -0.38
C VAL A 402 26.34 -8.56 -1.62
N TRP A 403 25.62 -8.48 -2.74
CA TRP A 403 26.13 -7.92 -3.99
C TRP A 403 26.48 -6.44 -3.84
N LEU A 404 25.62 -5.63 -3.21
CA LEU A 404 25.87 -4.21 -2.95
C LEU A 404 27.07 -4.00 -2.00
N SER A 405 27.17 -4.79 -0.94
CA SER A 405 28.32 -4.73 -0.01
C SER A 405 29.65 -5.03 -0.72
N LYS A 406 29.68 -6.04 -1.59
CA LYS A 406 30.89 -6.37 -2.38
C LYS A 406 31.27 -5.25 -3.34
N GLN A 407 30.30 -4.61 -4.00
CA GLN A 407 30.58 -3.46 -4.87
C GLN A 407 31.16 -2.28 -4.09
N ASN A 408 30.63 -1.99 -2.91
CA ASN A 408 31.11 -0.88 -2.08
C ASN A 408 32.57 -1.12 -1.63
N ASN A 409 32.87 -2.34 -1.17
CA ASN A 409 34.24 -2.72 -0.78
C ASN A 409 35.23 -2.62 -1.95
N LYS A 410 34.81 -3.01 -3.17
CA LYS A 410 35.66 -2.88 -4.37
C LYS A 410 35.92 -1.41 -4.71
N LYS A 411 34.92 -0.54 -4.59
CA LYS A 411 35.10 0.92 -4.81
C LYS A 411 36.05 1.53 -3.78
N GLN A 412 35.92 1.18 -2.51
CA GLN A 412 36.82 1.66 -1.45
C GLN A 412 38.28 1.24 -1.68
N LYS A 413 38.52 -0.01 -2.08
CA LYS A 413 39.88 -0.48 -2.43
C LYS A 413 40.50 0.33 -3.55
N ILE A 414 39.76 0.57 -4.64
CA ILE A 414 40.24 1.36 -5.78
C ILE A 414 40.53 2.82 -5.39
N VAL A 415 39.78 3.39 -4.45
CA VAL A 415 40.04 4.75 -3.94
C VAL A 415 41.31 4.78 -3.09
N ASN A 416 41.51 3.78 -2.24
CA ASN A 416 42.72 3.68 -1.42
C ASN A 416 43.97 3.46 -2.27
N GLU A 417 43.92 2.57 -3.28
CA GLU A 417 45.01 2.32 -4.23
C GLU A 417 45.35 3.53 -5.12
N LYS A 418 44.46 4.53 -5.24
CA LYS A 418 44.73 5.79 -5.96
C LYS A 418 45.29 6.90 -5.07
N ASN A 419 45.20 6.75 -3.76
CA ASN A 419 45.65 7.73 -2.77
C ASN A 419 47.01 7.34 -2.14
N GLU A 420 47.46 6.11 -2.37
CA GLU A 420 48.85 5.64 -2.20
C GLU A 420 49.63 5.88 -3.50
#